data_AF-A0ABC8KIM9-F1
#
_entry.id   AF-A0ABC8KIM9-F1
#
_cell.length_a   1.000
_cell.length_b   1.000
_cell.length_c   1.000
_cell.angle_alpha   90.00
_cell.angle_beta   90.00
_cell.angle_gamma   90.00
#
_symmetry.space_group_name_H-M   'P 1'
#
loop_
_entity.id
_entity.type
_entity.pdbx_description
1 polymer ?
#
loop_
_entity_poly.entity_id
_entity_poly.type
_entity_poly.pdbx_seq_one_letter_code
_entity_poly.pdbx_strand_id
1 'polypeptide(L)'
;MGLVTEEVRAKAEMYTGDEICREKTKVFLKEISMPNGLLPLKDIEEVGYDRESGVVWLKQKQSITHKFEEIDKLVSYGTEVTAVVQTGKIKKLTGVKSKELLIWVTISEIYTEEKEKITFKSPTTLSRTFPVSAFVVPEEVEPAKEEPGKEKSSEAIKEAAKEEPAKEEPAKEAVAVKEA
;
A
#
# COMPACT_ATOMS: atom_id res chain seq x y z
N MET A 1 13.65 -9.38 19.65
CA MET A 1 14.56 -9.65 18.52
C MET A 1 13.76 -9.54 17.23
N GLY A 2 14.24 -8.79 16.25
CA GLY A 2 13.60 -8.70 14.93
C GLY A 2 13.72 -10.01 14.16
N LEU A 3 12.78 -10.28 13.25
CA LEU A 3 12.81 -11.49 12.40
C LEU A 3 14.01 -11.48 11.44
N VAL A 4 14.43 -10.29 11.00
CA VAL A 4 15.53 -10.09 10.07
C VAL A 4 16.81 -9.80 10.85
N THR A 5 17.60 -10.84 11.13
CA THR A 5 18.93 -10.72 11.75
C THR A 5 20.02 -10.65 10.69
N GLU A 6 21.27 -10.32 11.08
CA GLU A 6 22.41 -10.32 10.16
C GLU A 6 22.66 -11.71 9.56
N GLU A 7 22.46 -12.77 10.33
CA GLU A 7 22.57 -14.16 9.86
C GLU A 7 21.52 -14.50 8.79
N VAL A 8 20.27 -14.06 8.99
CA VAL A 8 19.21 -14.23 7.99
C VAL A 8 19.55 -13.45 6.72
N ARG A 9 20.02 -12.20 6.86
CA ARG A 9 20.44 -11.40 5.69
C ARG A 9 21.61 -12.01 4.94
N ALA A 10 22.56 -12.63 5.62
CA ALA A 10 23.72 -13.26 4.99
C ALA A 10 23.35 -14.51 4.16
N LYS A 11 22.26 -15.20 4.51
CA LYS A 11 21.77 -16.40 3.82
C LYS A 11 20.68 -16.13 2.78
N ALA A 12 19.98 -15.01 2.92
CA ALA A 12 18.83 -14.67 2.10
C ALA A 12 19.21 -14.29 0.67
N GLU A 13 18.29 -14.58 -0.26
CA GLU A 13 18.28 -13.94 -1.56
C GLU A 13 17.79 -12.50 -1.39
N MET A 14 18.68 -11.54 -1.59
CA MET A 14 18.38 -10.12 -1.51
C MET A 14 18.41 -9.47 -2.88
N TYR A 15 17.37 -8.69 -3.18
CA TYR A 15 17.25 -7.92 -4.40
C TYR A 15 17.05 -6.45 -4.04
N THR A 16 17.61 -5.56 -4.85
CA THR A 16 17.50 -4.11 -4.68
C THR A 16 17.03 -3.47 -5.98
N GLY A 17 16.34 -2.33 -5.86
CA GLY A 17 15.76 -1.61 -6.99
C GLY A 17 14.30 -1.99 -7.25
N ASP A 18 13.49 -0.98 -7.54
CA ASP A 18 12.02 -1.09 -7.57
C ASP A 18 11.53 -2.18 -8.52
N GLU A 19 11.94 -2.15 -9.78
CA GLU A 19 11.47 -3.07 -10.83
C GLU A 19 11.77 -4.55 -10.49
N ILE A 20 13.02 -4.85 -10.11
CA ILE A 20 13.45 -6.21 -9.77
C ILE A 20 12.74 -6.68 -8.50
N CYS A 21 12.62 -5.81 -7.49
CA CYS A 21 11.93 -6.18 -6.25
C CYS A 21 10.44 -6.45 -6.50
N ARG A 22 9.80 -5.70 -7.40
CA ARG A 22 8.41 -5.90 -7.80
C ARG A 22 8.20 -7.25 -8.48
N GLU A 23 9.07 -7.59 -9.42
CA GLU A 23 9.04 -8.89 -10.10
C GLU A 23 9.27 -10.04 -9.10
N LYS A 24 10.33 -9.96 -8.29
CA LYS A 24 10.68 -11.02 -7.34
C LYS A 24 9.63 -11.24 -6.26
N THR A 25 9.00 -10.17 -5.77
CA THR A 25 7.90 -10.29 -4.81
C THR A 25 6.71 -11.04 -5.39
N LYS A 26 6.32 -10.78 -6.65
CA LYS A 26 5.26 -11.53 -7.33
C LYS A 26 5.61 -13.03 -7.45
N VAL A 27 6.87 -13.34 -7.79
CA VAL A 27 7.37 -14.72 -7.86
C VAL A 27 7.30 -15.40 -6.49
N PHE A 28 7.73 -14.73 -5.42
CA PHE A 28 7.67 -15.27 -4.06
C PHE A 28 6.24 -15.52 -3.60
N LEU A 29 5.31 -14.58 -3.84
CA LEU A 29 3.89 -14.77 -3.52
C LEU A 29 3.32 -15.99 -4.25
N LYS A 30 3.65 -16.15 -5.54
CA LYS A 30 3.21 -17.31 -6.34
C LYS A 30 3.77 -18.62 -5.79
N GLU A 31 5.04 -18.65 -5.42
CA GLU A 31 5.70 -19.83 -4.83
C GLU A 31 5.02 -20.29 -3.54
N ILE A 32 4.65 -19.35 -2.68
CA ILE A 32 3.93 -19.65 -1.43
C ILE A 32 2.41 -19.75 -1.61
N SER A 33 1.90 -19.82 -2.83
CA SER A 33 0.44 -19.91 -3.11
C SER A 33 -0.39 -18.77 -2.50
N MET A 34 0.16 -17.56 -2.51
CA MET A 34 -0.52 -16.32 -2.14
C MET A 34 -0.89 -15.51 -3.39
N PRO A 35 -1.98 -14.74 -3.35
CA PRO A 35 -2.41 -13.95 -4.50
C PRO A 35 -1.40 -12.84 -4.83
N ASN A 36 -1.16 -12.60 -6.12
CA ASN A 36 -0.10 -11.72 -6.62
C ASN A 36 -0.35 -10.22 -6.31
N GLY A 37 -1.59 -9.82 -6.04
CA GLY A 37 -1.99 -8.46 -5.67
C GLY A 37 -2.11 -8.24 -4.16
N LEU A 38 -1.67 -9.19 -3.31
CA LEU A 38 -1.74 -9.06 -1.85
C LEU A 38 -0.95 -7.85 -1.31
N LEU A 39 0.11 -7.47 -2.03
CA LEU A 39 1.00 -6.39 -1.68
C LEU A 39 1.00 -5.34 -2.81
N PRO A 40 0.54 -4.10 -2.56
CA PRO A 40 0.67 -3.00 -3.50
C PRO A 40 2.12 -2.53 -3.47
N LEU A 41 2.88 -2.89 -4.51
CA LEU A 41 4.32 -2.67 -4.55
C LEU A 41 4.63 -1.29 -5.16
N LYS A 42 5.25 -0.39 -4.38
CA LYS A 42 5.63 0.96 -4.83
C LYS A 42 6.90 1.44 -4.16
N ASP A 43 7.84 1.98 -4.95
CA ASP A 43 9.09 2.57 -4.48
C ASP A 43 9.86 1.60 -3.56
N ILE A 44 10.00 0.34 -4.00
CA ILE A 44 10.68 -0.70 -3.22
C ILE A 44 12.19 -0.54 -3.33
N GLU A 45 12.86 -0.52 -2.19
CA GLU A 45 14.30 -0.39 -2.09
C GLU A 45 14.98 -1.75 -2.01
N GLU A 46 14.37 -2.67 -1.25
CA GLU A 46 14.95 -3.97 -0.93
C GLU A 46 13.84 -5.00 -0.69
N VAL A 47 14.02 -6.20 -1.25
CA VAL A 47 13.27 -7.40 -0.85
C VAL A 47 14.26 -8.50 -0.52
N GLY A 48 13.98 -9.24 0.55
CA GLY A 48 14.80 -10.37 0.96
C GLY A 48 13.96 -11.60 1.25
N TYR A 49 14.49 -12.77 0.88
CA TYR A 49 13.90 -14.05 1.20
C TYR A 49 14.98 -15.05 1.61
N ASP A 50 14.97 -15.46 2.88
CA ASP A 50 15.69 -16.64 3.33
C ASP A 50 14.79 -17.88 3.21
N ARG A 51 15.08 -18.72 2.21
CA ARG A 51 14.31 -19.94 1.95
C ARG A 51 14.46 -20.99 3.06
N GLU A 52 15.57 -20.98 3.79
CA GLU A 52 15.85 -21.94 4.86
C GLU A 52 14.91 -21.72 6.07
N SER A 53 14.82 -20.48 6.58
CA SER A 53 13.94 -20.15 7.71
C SER A 53 12.52 -19.75 7.30
N GLY A 54 12.30 -19.41 6.03
CA GLY A 54 11.05 -18.84 5.54
C GLY A 54 10.89 -17.36 5.87
N VAL A 55 11.93 -16.66 6.37
CA VAL A 55 11.84 -15.23 6.68
C VAL A 55 11.89 -14.41 5.40
N VAL A 56 10.93 -13.50 5.26
CA VAL A 56 10.87 -12.51 4.18
C VAL A 56 10.80 -11.11 4.75
N TRP A 57 11.34 -10.16 4.00
CA TRP A 57 11.11 -8.75 4.27
C TRP A 57 11.06 -7.93 2.99
N LEU A 58 10.38 -6.80 3.09
CA LEU A 58 10.25 -5.80 2.06
C LEU A 58 10.47 -4.43 2.69
N LYS A 59 11.32 -3.61 2.06
CA LYS A 59 11.51 -2.20 2.41
C LYS A 59 11.12 -1.30 1.26
N GLN A 60 10.37 -0.27 1.60
CA GLN A 60 9.89 0.76 0.68
C GLN A 60 10.19 2.14 1.24
N LYS A 61 10.43 3.12 0.36
CA LYS A 61 10.85 4.48 0.75
C LYS A 61 9.89 5.16 1.72
N GLN A 62 8.59 4.91 1.55
CA GLN A 62 7.52 5.53 2.34
C GLN A 62 6.40 4.53 2.61
N SER A 63 5.73 4.66 3.75
CA SER A 63 4.50 3.89 4.00
C SER A 63 3.41 4.28 3.01
N ILE A 64 2.61 3.30 2.59
CA ILE A 64 1.49 3.52 1.68
C ILE A 64 0.18 3.06 2.31
N THR A 65 -0.92 3.61 1.82
CA THR A 65 -2.26 3.10 2.11
C THR A 65 -2.91 2.72 0.79
N HIS A 66 -3.47 1.53 0.72
CA HIS A 66 -4.14 1.00 -0.45
C HIS A 66 -5.57 0.61 -0.10
N LYS A 67 -6.48 0.83 -1.04
CA LYS A 67 -7.88 0.43 -0.92
C LYS A 67 -8.11 -0.75 -1.85
N PHE A 68 -8.44 -1.90 -1.28
CA PHE A 68 -8.92 -3.05 -2.03
C PHE A 68 -10.39 -2.81 -2.39
N GLU A 69 -10.65 -2.35 -3.61
CA GLU A 69 -11.97 -1.91 -4.06
C GLU A 69 -13.03 -3.01 -3.97
N GLU A 70 -12.69 -4.25 -4.33
CA GLU A 70 -13.64 -5.38 -4.33
C GLU A 70 -14.20 -5.71 -2.93
N ILE A 71 -13.45 -5.39 -1.87
CA ILE A 71 -13.86 -5.67 -0.47
C ILE A 71 -14.03 -4.39 0.37
N ASP A 72 -13.89 -3.22 -0.27
CA ASP A 72 -13.91 -1.90 0.37
C ASP A 72 -13.06 -1.81 1.64
N LYS A 73 -11.82 -2.32 1.59
CA LYS A 73 -10.88 -2.29 2.74
C LYS A 73 -9.68 -1.41 2.49
N LEU A 74 -9.45 -0.49 3.42
CA LEU A 74 -8.21 0.29 3.49
C LEU A 74 -7.16 -0.47 4.30
N VAL A 75 -6.00 -0.70 3.70
CA VAL A 75 -4.85 -1.38 4.30
C VAL A 75 -3.63 -0.48 4.19
N SER A 76 -2.94 -0.30 5.31
CA SER A 76 -1.70 0.45 5.41
C SER A 76 -0.52 -0.51 5.49
N TYR A 77 0.50 -0.21 4.69
CA TYR A 77 1.78 -0.91 4.63
C TYR A 77 2.87 0.08 5.07
N GLY A 78 3.66 -0.32 6.07
CA GLY A 78 4.78 0.45 6.59
C GLY A 78 5.97 0.48 5.65
N THR A 79 7.00 1.22 6.04
CA THR A 79 8.27 1.27 5.31
C THR A 79 9.05 -0.04 5.35
N GLU A 80 8.82 -0.86 6.37
CA GLU A 80 9.37 -2.21 6.48
C GLU A 80 8.24 -3.19 6.83
N VAL A 81 8.10 -4.23 6.01
CA VAL A 81 7.17 -5.34 6.20
C VAL A 81 8.00 -6.61 6.36
N THR A 82 7.80 -7.35 7.45
CA THR A 82 8.50 -8.63 7.68
C THR A 82 7.52 -9.73 7.98
N ALA A 83 7.84 -10.97 7.59
CA ALA A 83 7.02 -12.12 7.92
C ALA A 83 7.83 -13.43 7.87
N VAL A 84 7.23 -14.50 8.37
CA VAL A 84 7.65 -15.89 8.13
C VAL A 84 6.62 -16.54 7.22
N VAL A 85 7.04 -17.00 6.06
CA VAL A 85 6.17 -17.58 5.03
C VAL A 85 6.30 -19.10 4.97
N GLN A 86 5.18 -19.72 4.64
CA GLN A 86 5.03 -21.14 4.33
C GLN A 86 4.01 -21.24 3.19
N THR A 87 3.97 -22.35 2.47
CA THR A 87 2.96 -22.56 1.42
C THR A 87 1.55 -22.36 1.98
N GLY A 88 0.81 -21.42 1.40
CA GLY A 88 -0.54 -21.04 1.79
C GLY A 88 -0.65 -20.25 3.10
N LYS A 89 0.46 -19.83 3.72
CA LYS A 89 0.43 -19.16 5.03
C LYS A 89 1.56 -18.15 5.26
N ILE A 90 1.20 -16.99 5.79
CA ILE A 90 2.09 -15.94 6.28
C ILE A 90 1.88 -15.82 7.79
N LYS A 91 2.96 -15.85 8.57
CA LYS A 91 2.97 -15.78 10.04
C LYS A 91 3.87 -14.65 10.52
N LYS A 92 3.63 -14.20 11.75
CA LYS A 92 4.42 -13.14 12.41
C LYS A 92 4.56 -11.89 11.52
N LEU A 93 3.51 -11.59 10.76
CA LEU A 93 3.48 -10.42 9.88
C LEU A 93 3.58 -9.15 10.71
N THR A 94 4.43 -8.23 10.26
CA THR A 94 4.60 -6.90 10.82
C THR A 94 4.53 -5.85 9.72
N GLY A 95 4.30 -4.59 10.08
CA GLY A 95 4.23 -3.50 9.11
C GLY A 95 2.91 -3.41 8.32
N VAL A 96 1.94 -4.29 8.57
CA VAL A 96 0.63 -4.25 7.88
C VAL A 96 -0.50 -4.00 8.87
N LYS A 97 -1.38 -3.04 8.54
CA LYS A 97 -2.58 -2.70 9.32
C LYS A 97 -3.80 -2.59 8.42
N SER A 98 -4.93 -3.14 8.84
CA SER A 98 -6.22 -2.92 8.19
C SER A 98 -7.02 -1.88 8.96
N LYS A 99 -7.74 -1.01 8.25
CA LYS A 99 -8.68 -0.07 8.86
C LYS A 99 -9.99 -0.80 9.15
N GLU A 100 -10.36 -0.84 10.42
CA GLU A 100 -11.63 -1.39 10.88
C GLU A 100 -12.42 -0.28 11.59
N LEU A 101 -13.54 0.12 10.98
CA LEU A 101 -14.32 1.30 11.39
C LEU A 101 -13.43 2.55 11.53
N LEU A 102 -13.15 2.97 12.77
CA LEU A 102 -12.37 4.17 13.10
C LEU A 102 -10.94 3.85 13.57
N ILE A 103 -10.57 2.58 13.70
CA ILE A 103 -9.26 2.17 14.26
C ILE A 103 -8.42 1.39 13.24
N TRP A 104 -7.10 1.49 13.36
CA TRP A 104 -6.16 0.67 12.61
C TRP A 104 -5.79 -0.58 13.41
N VAL A 105 -6.06 -1.76 12.85
CA VAL A 105 -5.80 -3.06 13.47
C VAL A 105 -4.62 -3.73 12.78
N THR A 106 -3.63 -4.20 13.55
CA THR A 106 -2.48 -4.92 13.01
C THR A 106 -2.87 -6.31 12.51
N ILE A 107 -2.27 -6.73 11.41
CA ILE A 107 -2.42 -8.09 10.86
C ILE A 107 -1.16 -8.88 11.20
N SER A 108 -1.31 -10.06 11.79
CA SER A 108 -0.20 -10.92 12.21
C SER A 108 -0.12 -12.24 11.46
N GLU A 109 -1.24 -12.73 10.93
CA GLU A 109 -1.26 -13.94 10.10
C GLU A 109 -2.18 -13.78 8.91
N ILE A 110 -1.81 -14.42 7.80
CA ILE A 110 -2.63 -14.54 6.59
C ILE A 110 -2.57 -16.00 6.16
N TYR A 111 -3.68 -16.60 5.76
CA TYR A 111 -3.67 -17.94 5.19
C TYR A 111 -4.78 -18.11 4.17
N THR A 112 -4.55 -19.03 3.23
CA THR A 112 -5.51 -19.38 2.19
C THR A 112 -6.17 -20.71 2.55
N GLU A 113 -7.50 -20.74 2.51
CA GLU A 113 -8.31 -21.95 2.73
C GLU A 113 -8.89 -22.37 1.37
N GLU A 114 -8.66 -23.63 0.98
CA GLU A 114 -9.25 -24.26 -0.21
C GLU A 114 -9.04 -23.51 -1.55
N LYS A 115 -8.03 -22.63 -1.62
CA LYS A 115 -7.68 -21.75 -2.77
C LYS A 115 -8.75 -20.73 -3.18
N GLU A 116 -9.93 -20.74 -2.57
CA GLU A 116 -11.01 -19.79 -2.88
C GLU A 116 -11.04 -18.59 -1.92
N LYS A 117 -10.65 -18.81 -0.66
CA LYS A 117 -10.76 -17.81 0.41
C LYS A 117 -9.41 -17.52 1.03
N ILE A 118 -9.22 -16.27 1.39
CA ILE A 118 -8.06 -15.79 2.13
C ILE A 118 -8.52 -15.17 3.45
N THR A 119 -7.85 -15.54 4.54
CA THR A 119 -8.18 -15.11 5.89
C THR A 119 -7.02 -14.34 6.51
N PHE A 120 -7.34 -13.17 7.06
CA PHE A 120 -6.43 -12.28 7.77
C PHE A 120 -6.75 -12.32 9.25
N LYS A 121 -5.74 -12.48 10.11
CA LYS A 121 -5.87 -12.51 11.57
C LYS A 121 -5.08 -11.39 12.22
N SER A 122 -5.68 -10.76 13.22
CA SER A 122 -4.99 -9.87 14.15
C SER A 122 -4.42 -10.65 15.36
N PRO A 123 -3.47 -10.05 16.11
CA PRO A 123 -2.98 -10.62 17.36
C PRO A 123 -4.08 -10.79 18.43
N THR A 124 -5.18 -10.05 18.30
CA THR A 124 -6.32 -10.04 19.24
C THR A 124 -7.43 -11.03 18.86
N THR A 125 -7.11 -12.04 18.03
CA THR A 125 -8.05 -13.10 17.60
C THR A 125 -9.17 -12.62 16.67
N LEU A 126 -9.15 -11.36 16.21
CA LEU A 126 -10.06 -10.92 15.17
C LEU A 126 -9.61 -11.49 13.83
N SER A 127 -10.53 -12.11 13.10
CA SER A 127 -10.26 -12.63 11.76
C SER A 127 -11.27 -12.13 10.74
N ARG A 128 -10.80 -11.88 9.52
CA ARG A 128 -11.63 -11.54 8.37
C ARG A 128 -11.28 -12.43 7.19
N THR A 129 -12.30 -12.93 6.51
CA THR A 129 -12.15 -13.83 5.36
C THR A 129 -12.79 -13.19 4.15
N PHE A 130 -12.10 -13.26 3.02
CA PHE A 130 -12.47 -12.63 1.76
C PHE A 130 -12.22 -13.60 0.60
N PRO A 131 -12.86 -13.41 -0.56
CA PRO A 131 -12.50 -14.18 -1.76
C PRO A 131 -11.08 -13.84 -2.20
N VAL A 132 -10.34 -14.85 -2.70
CA VAL A 132 -8.98 -14.67 -3.21
C VAL A 132 -8.95 -13.72 -4.42
N SER A 133 -10.02 -13.68 -5.23
CA SER A 133 -10.16 -12.80 -6.40
C SER A 133 -9.90 -11.33 -6.08
N ALA A 134 -10.30 -10.87 -4.89
CA ALA A 134 -10.15 -9.49 -4.45
C ALA A 134 -8.69 -9.05 -4.30
N PHE A 135 -7.75 -9.99 -4.33
CA PHE A 135 -6.32 -9.77 -4.16
C PHE A 135 -5.52 -10.23 -5.38
N VAL A 136 -6.18 -10.62 -6.47
CA VAL A 136 -5.51 -10.99 -7.72
C VAL A 136 -5.54 -9.78 -8.64
N VAL A 137 -4.35 -9.37 -9.10
CA VAL A 137 -4.22 -8.36 -10.15
C VAL A 137 -3.95 -9.05 -11.48
N PRO A 138 -4.53 -8.56 -12.60
CA PRO A 138 -4.13 -9.03 -13.92
C PRO A 138 -2.62 -8.81 -14.09
N GLU A 139 -1.93 -9.78 -14.67
CA GLU A 139 -0.51 -9.66 -15.00
C GLU A 139 -0.37 -8.66 -16.15
N GLU A 140 -0.46 -7.37 -15.83
CA GLU A 140 -0.16 -6.29 -16.78
C GLU A 140 1.36 -6.24 -16.94
N VAL A 141 1.83 -6.53 -18.16
CA VAL A 141 3.17 -6.16 -18.61
C VAL A 141 3.17 -4.62 -18.62
N GLU A 142 3.79 -4.01 -17.63
CA GLU A 142 3.75 -2.54 -17.49
C GLU A 142 4.37 -1.88 -18.74
N PRO A 143 3.68 -0.93 -19.39
CA PRO A 143 4.32 -0.07 -20.38
C PRO A 143 5.24 0.90 -19.64
N ALA A 144 6.55 0.79 -19.88
CA ALA A 144 7.53 1.81 -19.52
C ALA A 144 7.11 3.16 -20.12
N LYS A 145 7.05 4.22 -19.29
CA LYS A 145 7.12 5.67 -19.59
C LYS A 145 6.77 6.43 -18.29
N GLU A 146 7.40 7.52 -17.87
CA GLU A 146 8.40 8.42 -18.42
C GLU A 146 8.95 9.23 -17.23
N GLU A 147 10.27 9.38 -17.10
CA GLU A 147 10.89 10.33 -16.14
C GLU A 147 10.74 11.76 -16.68
N PRO A 148 10.32 12.77 -15.89
CA PRO A 148 10.56 14.16 -16.25
C PRO A 148 11.90 14.60 -15.66
N GLY A 149 12.91 14.69 -16.52
CA GLY A 149 14.21 15.26 -16.21
C GLY A 149 14.22 16.81 -16.25
N LYS A 150 14.70 17.39 -15.15
CA LYS A 150 15.64 18.54 -15.03
C LYS A 150 15.28 19.92 -15.62
N GLU A 151 14.83 20.79 -14.69
CA GLU A 151 15.40 22.10 -14.30
C GLU A 151 16.10 22.98 -15.36
N LYS A 152 15.62 24.24 -15.48
CA LYS A 152 16.49 25.44 -15.52
C LYS A 152 15.74 26.73 -15.17
N SER A 153 16.36 27.48 -14.27
CA SER A 153 16.10 28.80 -13.72
C SER A 153 16.20 29.97 -14.71
N SER A 154 15.39 31.03 -14.52
CA SER A 154 15.84 32.42 -14.66
C SER A 154 14.89 33.40 -13.95
N GLU A 155 15.51 34.25 -13.14
CA GLU A 155 15.00 35.36 -12.34
C GLU A 155 14.63 36.61 -13.18
N ALA A 156 13.90 37.55 -12.54
CA ALA A 156 13.90 39.02 -12.74
C ALA A 156 12.66 39.76 -13.33
N ILE A 157 11.78 40.22 -12.40
CA ILE A 157 11.29 41.60 -12.11
C ILE A 157 10.57 42.45 -13.20
N LYS A 158 9.35 42.95 -12.85
CA LYS A 158 8.85 44.36 -12.81
C LYS A 158 7.29 44.35 -12.76
N GLU A 159 6.62 44.64 -11.65
CA GLU A 159 6.32 45.94 -11.00
C GLU A 159 5.04 46.64 -11.54
N ALA A 160 4.03 46.76 -10.63
CA ALA A 160 2.96 47.76 -10.51
C ALA A 160 1.93 47.95 -11.67
N ALA A 161 0.65 48.26 -11.47
CA ALA A 161 -0.05 48.93 -10.37
C ALA A 161 -1.58 48.71 -10.45
N LYS A 162 -2.26 48.90 -9.30
CA LYS A 162 -3.64 49.44 -9.08
C LYS A 162 -4.82 48.64 -9.68
N GLU A 163 -5.98 48.48 -9.04
CA GLU A 163 -6.66 49.32 -8.04
C GLU A 163 -7.75 48.46 -7.34
N GLU A 164 -7.84 48.54 -6.01
CA GLU A 164 -9.08 48.32 -5.26
C GLU A 164 -10.03 49.50 -5.53
N PRO A 165 -11.36 49.33 -5.46
CA PRO A 165 -12.01 49.56 -4.15
C PRO A 165 -13.17 48.62 -3.81
N ALA A 166 -13.31 48.43 -2.50
CA ALA A 166 -14.47 47.94 -1.79
C ALA A 166 -15.71 48.83 -1.90
N LYS A 167 -16.85 48.26 -1.46
CA LYS A 167 -18.15 48.84 -1.00
C LYS A 167 -19.33 48.26 -1.78
N GLU A 168 -20.50 47.94 -1.23
CA GLU A 168 -21.11 47.96 0.10
C GLU A 168 -22.53 47.36 -0.15
N GLU A 169 -23.00 46.45 0.70
CA GLU A 169 -24.44 46.10 0.82
C GLU A 169 -25.23 47.37 1.23
N PRO A 170 -26.54 47.54 0.90
CA PRO A 170 -27.56 46.76 1.63
C PRO A 170 -28.94 46.54 0.95
N ALA A 171 -29.63 45.55 1.52
CA ALA A 171 -31.05 45.53 1.92
C ALA A 171 -32.21 45.55 0.90
N LYS A 172 -33.00 44.46 1.01
CA LYS A 172 -34.48 44.38 1.15
C LYS A 172 -35.35 44.79 -0.06
N GLU A 173 -36.10 43.83 -0.58
CA GLU A 173 -37.56 43.97 -0.68
C GLU A 173 -38.25 42.60 -0.65
N ALA A 174 -39.40 42.56 0.02
CA ALA A 174 -40.28 41.40 0.22
C ALA A 174 -41.60 41.64 -0.52
N VAL A 175 -42.12 40.64 -1.25
CA VAL A 175 -43.54 40.51 -1.64
C VAL A 175 -43.79 39.00 -1.81
N ALA A 176 -44.40 38.29 -0.85
CA ALA A 176 -45.83 38.15 -0.54
C ALA A 176 -46.67 37.36 -1.57
N VAL A 177 -47.02 36.12 -1.16
CA VAL A 177 -48.38 35.53 -1.10
C VAL A 177 -49.16 35.25 -2.40
N LYS A 178 -49.46 33.94 -2.62
CA LYS A 178 -50.74 33.23 -3.00
C LYS A 178 -50.44 32.11 -4.00
N GLU A 179 -50.74 30.84 -3.72
CA GLU A 179 -51.99 30.07 -3.91
C GLU A 179 -51.54 28.58 -3.75
N ALA A 180 -52.29 27.56 -3.33
CA ALA A 180 -53.70 27.33 -3.05
C ALA A 180 -53.78 26.12 -2.08
#